data_AF-A0A5J5V3Q4-F1
#
_entry.id   AF-A0A5J5V3Q4-F1
#
_cell.length_a   1.000
_cell.length_b   1.000
_cell.length_c   1.000
_cell.angle_alpha   90.00
_cell.angle_beta   90.00
_cell.angle_gamma   90.00
#
_symmetry.space_group_name_H-M   'P 1'
#
loop_
_entity.id
_entity.type
_entity.pdbx_description
1 polymer ?
#
loop_
_entity_poly.entity_id
_entity_poly.type
_entity_poly.pdbx_seq_one_letter_code
_entity_poly.pdbx_strand_id
1 'polypeptide(L)'
;MEWEALEREHRAYAFLARCCLSTTAGDCISEAIIASSTDNYPEESICNTLEPRDRVARTASYWSSKGQKNPAVPETLTYRLIADLCVVTEIKIRPFQAFFQFGYPIYSAKSVRFRMGHIKDADESCQDSGTDRFAWTYTSQEFEMAQENRLQTFKLPEPILCIGGILQIELLSRVQRQEIDGLFYICVSHVQVVGRPLSPAFGIQILEPPEKFVLEVQSYSLPTLPEQMSSITSLQMRVRDLEQILNLLQGNEGEVEYGYEWEVEDEDEEEFDI
;
A
#
# COMPACT_ATOMS: atom_id res chain seq x y z
N MET A 1 4.11 43.94 17.34
CA MET A 1 3.24 43.27 16.34
C MET A 1 4.02 42.63 15.21
N GLU A 2 4.67 43.37 14.30
CA GLU A 2 5.40 42.73 13.18
C GLU A 2 6.62 41.92 13.64
N TRP A 3 7.47 42.48 14.50
CA TRP A 3 8.64 41.79 15.06
C TRP A 3 8.29 40.48 15.79
N GLU A 4 7.27 40.50 16.65
CA GLU A 4 6.81 39.32 17.39
C GLU A 4 6.25 38.23 16.45
N ALA A 5 5.63 38.62 15.34
CA ALA A 5 5.15 37.68 14.32
C ALA A 5 6.34 37.01 13.60
N LEU A 6 7.36 37.78 13.20
CA LEU A 6 8.57 37.22 12.58
C LEU A 6 9.31 36.28 13.54
N GLU A 7 9.44 36.63 14.83
CA GLU A 7 10.07 35.76 15.82
C GLU A 7 9.33 34.42 15.97
N ARG A 8 7.99 34.47 16.03
CA ARG A 8 7.15 33.26 16.11
C ARG A 8 7.31 32.40 14.86
N GLU A 9 7.27 32.99 13.68
CA GLU A 9 7.43 32.27 12.40
C GLU A 9 8.82 31.66 12.29
N HIS A 10 9.87 32.42 12.60
CA HIS A 10 11.24 31.91 12.62
C HIS A 10 11.37 30.69 13.56
N ARG A 11 10.80 30.78 14.77
CA ARG A 11 10.80 29.66 15.72
C ARG A 11 10.07 28.43 15.16
N ALA A 12 8.92 28.62 14.49
CA ALA A 12 8.16 27.55 13.87
C ALA A 12 8.94 26.87 12.73
N TYR A 13 9.50 27.65 11.80
CA TYR A 13 10.26 27.11 10.66
C TYR A 13 11.60 26.50 11.08
N ALA A 14 12.31 27.09 12.05
CA ALA A 14 13.52 26.49 12.60
C ALA A 14 13.23 25.14 13.27
N PHE A 15 12.12 25.05 13.98
CA PHE A 15 11.68 23.80 14.59
C PHE A 15 11.23 22.76 13.54
N LEU A 16 10.53 23.18 12.49
CA LEU A 16 10.16 22.33 11.36
C LEU A 16 11.41 21.74 10.69
N ALA A 17 12.37 22.59 10.32
CA ALA A 17 13.64 22.17 9.73
C ALA A 17 14.38 21.16 10.63
N ARG A 18 14.42 21.42 11.94
CA ARG A 18 15.00 20.49 12.90
C ARG A 18 14.29 19.14 12.89
N CYS A 19 12.96 19.12 12.89
CA CYS A 19 12.20 17.87 12.84
C CYS A 19 12.47 17.11 11.54
N CYS A 20 12.37 17.76 10.38
CA CYS A 20 12.66 17.14 9.07
C CYS A 20 14.01 16.40 9.02
N LEU A 21 15.01 16.89 9.76
CA LEU A 21 16.36 16.33 9.80
C LEU A 21 16.59 15.32 10.95
N SER A 22 15.87 15.46 12.07
CA SER A 22 16.22 14.78 13.33
C SER A 22 15.26 13.66 13.73
N THR A 23 14.05 13.57 13.14
CA THR A 23 13.12 12.48 13.49
C THR A 23 13.64 11.14 12.98
N THR A 24 13.30 10.07 13.69
CA THR A 24 13.52 8.71 13.24
C THR A 24 12.69 8.43 11.99
N ALA A 25 13.34 7.86 10.98
CA ALA A 25 12.65 7.40 9.78
C ALA A 25 12.09 5.99 10.04
N GLY A 26 10.87 5.74 9.56
CA GLY A 26 10.18 4.47 9.71
C GLY A 26 9.13 4.29 8.62
N ASP A 27 8.38 3.20 8.70
CA ASP A 27 7.25 3.00 7.81
C ASP A 27 6.16 4.04 8.12
N CYS A 28 5.76 4.77 7.08
CA CYS A 28 4.80 5.84 7.13
C CYS A 28 3.41 5.40 6.68
N ILE A 29 3.19 4.18 6.16
CA ILE A 29 1.84 3.77 5.76
C ILE A 29 0.99 3.50 7.01
N SER A 30 -0.21 4.07 7.05
CA SER A 30 -1.23 3.78 8.05
C SER A 30 -2.31 2.84 7.52
N GLU A 31 -2.80 3.09 6.31
CA GLU A 31 -3.88 2.31 5.71
C GLU A 31 -3.76 2.26 4.18
N ALA A 32 -4.29 1.20 3.60
CA ALA A 32 -4.57 1.10 2.17
C ALA A 32 -5.95 1.70 1.89
N ILE A 33 -6.03 2.65 0.97
CA ILE A 33 -7.29 3.35 0.65
C ILE A 33 -8.00 2.66 -0.50
N ILE A 34 -7.33 2.59 -1.66
CA ILE A 34 -7.95 2.12 -2.91
C ILE A 34 -6.90 1.67 -3.91
N ALA A 35 -7.20 0.59 -4.63
CA ALA A 35 -6.53 0.22 -5.88
C ALA A 35 -7.42 0.59 -7.08
N SER A 36 -6.82 0.96 -8.22
CA SER A 36 -7.59 1.23 -9.44
C SER A 36 -8.42 0.04 -9.91
N SER A 37 -7.94 -1.18 -9.65
CA SER A 37 -8.68 -2.41 -9.87
C SER A 37 -8.25 -3.50 -8.90
N THR A 38 -9.03 -4.57 -8.82
CA THR A 38 -8.68 -5.80 -8.09
C THR A 38 -9.34 -6.97 -8.83
N ASP A 39 -8.62 -8.06 -9.05
CA ASP A 39 -9.12 -9.23 -9.78
C ASP A 39 -10.06 -10.07 -8.91
N ASN A 40 -9.52 -10.80 -7.92
CA ASN A 40 -10.32 -11.57 -6.96
C ASN A 40 -10.42 -10.83 -5.63
N TYR A 41 -11.41 -9.96 -5.50
CA TYR A 41 -11.71 -9.28 -4.23
C TYR A 41 -12.61 -10.15 -3.34
N PRO A 42 -12.33 -10.29 -2.02
CA PRO A 42 -11.30 -9.58 -1.25
C PRO A 42 -9.93 -10.27 -1.15
N GLU A 43 -9.77 -11.49 -1.69
CA GLU A 43 -8.61 -12.35 -1.48
C GLU A 43 -7.29 -11.73 -1.96
N GLU A 44 -7.33 -10.97 -3.06
CA GLU A 44 -6.20 -10.29 -3.70
C GLU A 44 -6.27 -8.77 -3.49
N SER A 45 -6.81 -8.33 -2.36
CA SER A 45 -7.00 -6.92 -2.02
C SER A 45 -5.68 -6.18 -1.78
N ILE A 46 -5.71 -4.85 -2.00
CA ILE A 46 -4.63 -3.92 -1.64
C ILE A 46 -4.23 -4.03 -0.16
N CYS A 47 -5.15 -4.42 0.74
CA CYS A 47 -4.83 -4.60 2.15
C CYS A 47 -3.68 -5.61 2.39
N ASN A 48 -3.52 -6.60 1.51
CA ASN A 48 -2.46 -7.60 1.62
C ASN A 48 -1.06 -6.99 1.44
N THR A 49 -0.93 -5.84 0.75
CA THR A 49 0.37 -5.19 0.56
C THR A 49 0.94 -4.60 1.85
N LEU A 50 0.12 -4.47 2.90
CA LEU A 50 0.56 -4.03 4.22
C LEU A 50 1.26 -5.13 5.02
N GLU A 51 1.12 -6.41 4.62
CA GLU A 51 1.83 -7.52 5.25
C GLU A 51 3.20 -7.73 4.58
N PRO A 52 4.32 -7.70 5.35
CA PRO A 52 5.66 -7.90 4.79
C PRO A 52 5.91 -9.28 4.16
N ARG A 53 5.11 -10.29 4.54
CA ARG A 53 5.20 -11.66 4.03
C ARG A 53 4.28 -11.86 2.84
N ASP A 54 4.81 -12.46 1.79
CA ASP A 54 4.03 -12.88 0.61
C ASP A 54 3.25 -14.19 0.83
N ARG A 55 3.37 -14.79 2.02
CA ARG A 55 2.60 -15.95 2.51
C ARG A 55 2.20 -15.75 3.96
N VAL A 56 0.90 -15.87 4.23
CA VAL A 56 0.34 -15.86 5.60
C VAL A 56 -0.32 -17.19 5.85
N ALA A 57 0.10 -17.87 6.92
CA ALA A 57 -0.22 -19.26 7.19
C ALA A 57 0.14 -20.18 6.00
N ARG A 58 -0.83 -20.50 5.14
CA ARG A 58 -0.65 -21.34 3.93
C ARG A 58 -1.18 -20.68 2.66
N THR A 59 -1.61 -19.42 2.75
CA THR A 59 -2.22 -18.69 1.64
C THR A 59 -1.27 -17.60 1.15
N ALA A 60 -1.26 -17.39 -0.17
CA ALA A 60 -0.54 -16.28 -0.78
C ALA A 60 -1.13 -14.94 -0.31
N SER A 61 -0.28 -13.96 -0.01
CA SER A 61 -0.67 -12.62 0.43
C SER A 61 -0.12 -11.60 -0.57
N TYR A 62 -1.00 -11.07 -1.41
CA TYR A 62 -0.67 -10.09 -2.44
C TYR A 62 -1.92 -9.35 -2.92
N TRP A 63 -1.70 -8.21 -3.56
CA TRP A 63 -2.69 -7.56 -4.40
C TRP A 63 -2.52 -7.97 -5.86
N SER A 64 -3.62 -8.13 -6.59
CA SER A 64 -3.65 -8.40 -8.04
C SER A 64 -4.55 -7.41 -8.77
N SER A 65 -4.05 -6.82 -9.86
CA SER A 65 -4.85 -6.02 -10.78
C SER A 65 -5.82 -6.89 -11.60
N LYS A 66 -6.90 -6.33 -12.13
CA LYS A 66 -7.66 -6.99 -13.21
C LYS A 66 -6.79 -7.19 -14.46
N GLY A 67 -7.06 -8.27 -15.19
CA GLY A 67 -6.37 -8.57 -16.46
C GLY A 67 -6.59 -7.48 -17.52
N GLN A 68 -5.54 -7.19 -18.29
CA GLN A 68 -5.60 -6.24 -19.42
C GLN A 68 -4.96 -6.80 -20.69
N LYS A 69 -5.57 -6.52 -21.84
CA LYS A 69 -5.00 -6.85 -23.16
C LYS A 69 -3.87 -5.91 -23.55
N ASN A 70 -4.04 -4.62 -23.26
CA ASN A 70 -3.04 -3.60 -23.57
C ASN A 70 -2.06 -3.48 -22.38
N PRO A 71 -0.79 -3.87 -22.54
CA PRO A 71 0.19 -3.79 -21.46
C PRO A 71 0.50 -2.35 -21.05
N ALA A 72 0.18 -1.33 -21.85
CA ALA A 72 0.43 0.07 -21.51
C ALA A 72 -0.57 0.67 -20.50
N VAL A 73 -1.66 -0.04 -20.18
CA VAL A 73 -2.66 0.46 -19.22
C VAL A 73 -2.10 0.36 -17.79
N PRO A 74 -1.93 1.48 -17.08
CA PRO A 74 -1.35 1.50 -15.74
C PRO A 74 -2.35 1.03 -14.68
N GLU A 75 -1.83 0.75 -13.49
CA GLU A 75 -2.62 0.57 -12.27
C GLU A 75 -2.13 1.54 -11.19
N THR A 76 -2.97 1.81 -10.20
CA THR A 76 -2.64 2.67 -9.06
C THR A 76 -2.97 2.00 -7.75
N LEU A 77 -2.11 2.22 -6.75
CA LEU A 77 -2.33 1.84 -5.36
C LEU A 77 -2.22 3.10 -4.50
N THR A 78 -3.28 3.46 -3.79
CA THR A 78 -3.34 4.67 -2.98
C THR A 78 -3.38 4.32 -1.49
N TYR A 79 -2.53 4.98 -0.72
CA TYR A 79 -2.34 4.77 0.71
C TYR A 79 -2.47 6.08 1.47
N ARG A 80 -2.91 6.00 2.73
CA ARG A 80 -2.81 7.10 3.70
C ARG A 80 -1.61 6.87 4.59
N LEU A 81 -0.88 7.95 4.84
CA LEU A 81 0.27 7.98 5.72
C LEU A 81 -0.16 8.21 7.18
N ILE A 82 0.70 7.83 8.12
CA ILE A 82 0.48 7.94 9.58
C ILE A 82 0.23 9.40 10.02
N ALA A 83 0.70 10.38 9.25
CA ALA A 83 0.47 11.79 9.52
C ALA A 83 0.19 12.56 8.23
N ASP A 84 -0.62 13.61 8.34
CA ASP A 84 -0.90 14.54 7.24
C ASP A 84 0.36 15.27 6.77
N LEU A 85 1.38 15.37 7.64
CA LEU A 85 2.68 15.92 7.29
C LEU A 85 3.77 14.85 7.49
N CYS A 86 4.33 14.36 6.39
CA CYS A 86 5.41 13.36 6.39
C CYS A 86 6.56 13.79 5.48
N VAL A 87 7.81 13.64 5.93
CA VAL A 87 8.99 13.75 5.06
C VAL A 87 9.31 12.36 4.50
N VAL A 88 8.99 12.10 3.23
CA VAL A 88 9.22 10.82 2.57
C VAL A 88 10.56 10.82 1.85
N THR A 89 11.34 9.76 2.01
CA THR A 89 12.67 9.63 1.38
C THR A 89 12.78 8.48 0.40
N GLU A 90 12.12 7.36 0.69
CA GLU A 90 12.15 6.19 -0.17
C GLU A 90 10.83 5.41 -0.10
N ILE A 91 10.45 4.82 -1.22
CA ILE A 91 9.31 3.92 -1.32
C ILE A 91 9.86 2.54 -1.66
N LYS A 92 9.35 1.50 -1.01
CA LYS A 92 9.77 0.12 -1.25
C LYS A 92 8.60 -0.70 -1.72
N ILE A 93 8.81 -1.50 -2.76
CA ILE A 93 7.78 -2.35 -3.35
C ILE A 93 8.38 -3.72 -3.63
N ARG A 94 7.65 -4.78 -3.28
CA ARG A 94 7.96 -6.15 -3.67
C ARG A 94 6.91 -6.63 -4.68
N PRO A 95 7.29 -6.86 -5.95
CA PRO A 95 6.45 -7.60 -6.89
C PRO A 95 6.14 -9.00 -6.37
N PHE A 96 4.97 -9.54 -6.69
CA PHE A 96 4.62 -10.90 -6.29
C PHE A 96 5.04 -11.93 -7.34
N GLN A 97 5.53 -13.06 -6.84
CA GLN A 97 5.81 -14.26 -7.63
C GLN A 97 4.71 -15.28 -7.39
N ALA A 98 4.01 -15.66 -8.46
CA ALA A 98 2.95 -16.67 -8.38
C ALA A 98 3.56 -18.06 -8.26
N PHE A 99 3.98 -18.41 -7.04
CA PHE A 99 4.64 -19.69 -6.74
C PHE A 99 3.74 -20.92 -6.95
N PHE A 100 2.44 -20.70 -7.15
CA PHE A 100 1.44 -21.72 -7.45
C PHE A 100 1.20 -21.91 -8.96
N GLN A 101 1.87 -21.12 -9.82
CA GLN A 101 1.82 -21.25 -11.27
C GLN A 101 3.11 -21.87 -11.81
N PHE A 102 2.99 -22.61 -12.91
CA PHE A 102 4.14 -23.19 -13.60
C PHE A 102 5.13 -22.11 -14.04
N GLY A 103 6.43 -22.37 -13.88
CA GLY A 103 7.49 -21.40 -14.22
C GLY A 103 7.66 -20.26 -13.22
N TYR A 104 6.85 -20.20 -12.16
CA TYR A 104 6.93 -19.21 -11.08
C TYR A 104 7.00 -17.75 -11.57
N PRO A 105 6.04 -17.31 -12.40
CA PRO A 105 6.07 -16.00 -13.04
C PRO A 105 6.01 -14.85 -12.03
N ILE A 106 6.65 -13.73 -12.38
CA ILE A 106 6.71 -12.51 -11.57
C ILE A 106 5.87 -11.43 -12.25
N TYR A 107 4.80 -11.01 -11.59
CA TYR A 107 3.86 -10.03 -12.14
C TYR A 107 4.25 -8.60 -11.74
N SER A 108 5.43 -8.14 -12.17
CA SER A 108 5.87 -6.76 -11.89
C SER A 108 5.31 -5.75 -12.91
N ALA A 109 5.33 -4.48 -12.51
CA ALA A 109 5.30 -3.38 -13.47
C ALA A 109 6.67 -3.24 -14.16
N LYS A 110 6.73 -2.47 -15.26
CA LYS A 110 8.00 -2.09 -15.88
C LYS A 110 8.66 -0.92 -15.16
N SER A 111 7.88 0.10 -14.85
CA SER A 111 8.33 1.26 -14.08
C SER A 111 7.26 1.70 -13.09
N VAL A 112 7.64 2.54 -12.13
CA VAL A 112 6.74 3.11 -11.13
C VAL A 112 6.91 4.62 -11.03
N ARG A 113 5.84 5.30 -10.64
CA ARG A 113 5.83 6.75 -10.35
C ARG A 113 5.07 6.99 -9.05
N PHE A 114 5.49 8.00 -8.30
CA PHE A 114 4.91 8.33 -7.01
C PHE A 114 4.25 9.71 -7.06
N ARG A 115 3.02 9.79 -6.55
CA ARG A 115 2.30 11.05 -6.37
C ARG A 115 1.99 11.25 -4.91
N MET A 116 2.16 12.47 -4.42
CA MET A 116 1.85 12.83 -3.04
C MET A 116 0.92 14.03 -3.02
N GLY A 117 0.02 14.06 -2.04
CA GLY A 117 -0.94 15.14 -1.91
C GLY A 117 -1.98 14.88 -0.83
N HIS A 118 -3.19 15.36 -1.09
CA HIS A 118 -4.29 15.42 -0.14
C HIS A 118 -5.64 15.03 -0.76
N ILE A 119 -6.62 14.75 0.07
CA ILE A 119 -8.01 14.54 -0.33
C ILE A 119 -8.67 15.90 -0.55
N LYS A 120 -9.39 16.11 -1.66
CA LYS A 120 -10.04 17.38 -2.01
C LYS A 120 -11.26 17.69 -1.14
N ASP A 121 -12.12 16.69 -0.91
CA ASP A 121 -13.39 16.87 -0.20
C ASP A 121 -13.61 15.77 0.85
N ALA A 122 -14.13 16.19 2.02
CA ALA A 122 -14.50 15.32 3.14
C ALA A 122 -15.88 14.68 2.99
N ASP A 123 -16.63 14.98 1.92
CA ASP A 123 -17.95 14.39 1.68
C ASP A 123 -17.80 12.97 1.11
N GLU A 124 -18.01 11.99 1.97
CA GLU A 124 -17.93 10.55 1.66
C GLU A 124 -19.01 10.05 0.68
N SER A 125 -19.88 10.93 0.16
CA SER A 125 -21.05 10.56 -0.63
C SER A 125 -20.82 10.48 -2.15
N CYS A 126 -19.68 10.89 -2.68
CA CYS A 126 -19.40 10.79 -4.11
C CYS A 126 -18.77 9.44 -4.47
N GLN A 127 -19.59 8.50 -4.94
CA GLN A 127 -19.17 7.25 -5.58
C GLN A 127 -18.55 7.45 -6.98
N ASP A 128 -17.95 8.61 -7.25
CA ASP A 128 -17.51 8.97 -8.60
C ASP A 128 -16.00 8.78 -8.77
N SER A 129 -15.65 8.07 -9.86
CA SER A 129 -14.33 7.73 -10.39
C SER A 129 -13.11 8.20 -9.58
N GLY A 130 -12.44 7.25 -8.90
CA GLY A 130 -11.40 7.42 -7.88
C GLY A 130 -10.12 8.23 -8.17
N THR A 131 -10.05 8.99 -9.26
CA THR A 131 -8.95 9.93 -9.54
C THR A 131 -9.26 11.38 -9.18
N ASP A 132 -10.53 11.80 -9.16
CA ASP A 132 -10.86 13.21 -8.93
C ASP A 132 -10.88 13.59 -7.44
N ARG A 133 -10.94 12.60 -6.54
CA ARG A 133 -10.94 12.77 -5.07
C ARG A 133 -9.63 13.34 -4.50
N PHE A 134 -8.53 13.26 -5.25
CA PHE A 134 -7.20 13.62 -4.76
C PHE A 134 -6.62 14.82 -5.49
N ALA A 135 -5.98 15.72 -4.75
CA ALA A 135 -5.17 16.81 -5.28
C ALA A 135 -3.69 16.51 -5.05
N TRP A 136 -2.92 16.49 -6.13
CA TRP A 136 -1.51 16.10 -6.12
C TRP A 136 -0.62 17.35 -6.08
N THR A 137 0.20 17.48 -5.04
CA THR A 137 1.18 18.57 -4.89
C THR A 137 2.57 18.18 -5.37
N TYR A 138 2.82 16.89 -5.54
CA TYR A 138 4.09 16.36 -6.05
C TYR A 138 3.87 15.14 -6.93
N THR A 139 4.69 15.01 -7.98
CA THR A 139 4.80 13.84 -8.84
C THR A 139 6.28 13.58 -9.12
N SER A 140 6.75 12.37 -8.87
CA SER A 140 8.14 11.98 -9.09
C SER A 140 8.45 11.72 -10.57
N GLN A 141 9.73 11.59 -10.89
CA GLN A 141 10.17 10.89 -12.10
C GLN A 141 9.73 9.41 -12.07
N GLU A 142 9.84 8.73 -13.21
CA GLU A 142 9.67 7.28 -13.28
C GLU A 142 10.92 6.54 -12.79
N PHE A 143 10.71 5.41 -12.13
CA PHE A 143 11.77 4.52 -11.70
C PHE A 143 11.54 3.14 -12.30
N GLU A 144 12.57 2.57 -12.93
CA GLU A 144 12.50 1.21 -13.45
C GLU A 144 12.34 0.19 -12.31
N MET A 145 11.43 -0.76 -12.50
CA MET A 145 11.17 -1.87 -11.59
C MET A 145 11.73 -3.16 -12.18
N ALA A 146 12.57 -3.86 -11.42
CA ALA A 146 13.09 -5.15 -11.83
C ALA A 146 12.01 -6.23 -11.74
N GLN A 147 12.07 -7.23 -12.62
CA GLN A 147 11.25 -8.43 -12.56
C GLN A 147 11.82 -9.43 -11.54
N GLU A 148 11.83 -9.05 -10.26
CA GLU A 148 12.40 -9.87 -9.19
C GLU A 148 11.49 -9.86 -7.96
N ASN A 149 11.29 -11.03 -7.34
CA ASN A 149 10.56 -11.17 -6.07
C ASN A 149 11.43 -10.77 -4.88
N ARG A 150 11.78 -9.48 -4.81
CA ARG A 150 12.52 -8.88 -3.70
C ARG A 150 11.95 -7.52 -3.38
N LEU A 151 12.19 -7.06 -2.16
CA LEU A 151 11.79 -5.71 -1.76
C LEU A 151 12.74 -4.70 -2.42
N GLN A 152 12.27 -4.06 -3.49
CA GLN A 152 13.02 -3.07 -4.25
C GLN A 152 12.86 -1.69 -3.63
N THR A 153 13.94 -0.91 -3.58
CA THR A 153 13.95 0.42 -2.95
C THR A 153 14.08 1.51 -4.00
N PHE A 154 13.09 2.39 -4.04
CA PHE A 154 13.01 3.55 -4.92
C PHE A 154 13.30 4.81 -4.09
N LYS A 155 14.53 5.31 -4.19
CA LYS A 155 14.97 6.52 -3.48
C LYS A 155 14.58 7.75 -4.26
N LEU A 156 13.92 8.70 -3.58
CA LEU A 156 13.62 10.00 -4.18
C LEU A 156 14.91 10.82 -4.30
N PRO A 157 15.07 11.65 -5.35
CA PRO A 157 16.27 12.49 -5.51
C PRO A 157 16.51 13.42 -4.32
N GLU A 158 15.43 13.91 -3.73
CA GLU A 158 15.42 14.74 -2.52
C GLU A 158 14.28 14.29 -1.60
N PRO A 159 14.40 14.48 -0.27
CA PRO A 159 13.30 14.24 0.65
C PRO A 159 12.09 15.11 0.31
N ILE A 160 10.91 14.50 0.21
CA ILE A 160 9.67 15.20 -0.18
C ILE A 160 8.79 15.38 1.04
N LEU A 161 8.32 16.61 1.25
CA LEU A 161 7.30 16.93 2.24
C LEU A 161 5.91 16.61 1.67
N CYS A 162 5.37 15.45 2.05
CA CYS A 162 3.99 15.07 1.74
C CYS A 162 3.03 15.86 2.63
N ILE A 163 2.17 16.68 2.01
CA ILE A 163 1.16 17.52 2.64
C ILE A 163 -0.22 16.91 2.38
N GLY A 164 -0.92 16.56 3.44
CA GLY A 164 -2.23 15.88 3.47
C GLY A 164 -2.17 14.36 3.53
N GLY A 165 -0.98 13.78 3.69
CA GLY A 165 -0.82 12.38 4.06
C GLY A 165 -1.30 11.35 3.02
N ILE A 166 -1.43 11.71 1.75
CA ILE A 166 -1.80 10.75 0.69
C ILE A 166 -0.60 10.45 -0.20
N LEU A 167 -0.37 9.15 -0.44
CA LEU A 167 0.58 8.64 -1.42
C LEU A 167 -0.15 7.74 -2.43
N GLN A 168 0.07 7.97 -3.72
CA GLN A 168 -0.33 7.07 -4.78
C GLN A 168 0.89 6.55 -5.53
N ILE A 169 0.91 5.24 -5.74
CA ILE A 169 1.90 4.54 -6.57
C ILE A 169 1.24 4.24 -7.90
N GLU A 170 1.77 4.79 -8.99
CA GLU A 170 1.40 4.41 -10.35
C GLU A 170 2.33 3.28 -10.81
N LEU A 171 1.75 2.13 -11.14
CA LEU A 171 2.41 0.95 -11.67
C LEU A 171 2.29 1.00 -13.20
N LEU A 172 3.38 1.37 -13.86
CA LEU A 172 3.40 1.72 -15.27
C LEU A 172 3.88 0.55 -16.12
N SER A 173 3.08 0.23 -17.13
CA SER A 173 3.27 -0.88 -18.06
C SER A 173 3.35 -2.25 -17.40
N ARG A 174 2.64 -3.21 -17.98
CA ARG A 174 2.57 -4.59 -17.52
C ARG A 174 3.58 -5.44 -18.27
N VAL A 175 4.25 -6.35 -17.57
CA VAL A 175 5.30 -7.16 -18.19
C VAL A 175 4.90 -8.61 -18.36
N GLN A 176 4.29 -9.20 -17.33
CA GLN A 176 3.93 -10.61 -17.32
C GLN A 176 2.53 -10.86 -17.87
N ARG A 177 2.43 -11.84 -18.76
CA ARG A 177 1.18 -12.37 -19.30
C ARG A 177 0.82 -13.67 -18.57
N GLN A 178 -0.42 -13.81 -18.15
CA GLN A 178 -0.92 -15.05 -17.56
C GLN A 178 -1.28 -16.04 -18.66
N GLU A 179 -0.96 -17.32 -18.47
CA GLU A 179 -1.15 -18.34 -19.51
C GLU A 179 -2.62 -18.72 -19.73
N ILE A 180 -3.43 -18.67 -18.68
CA ILE A 180 -4.81 -19.18 -18.69
C ILE A 180 -5.74 -18.39 -19.63
N ASP A 181 -5.61 -17.06 -19.63
CA ASP A 181 -6.47 -16.15 -20.38
C ASP A 181 -5.69 -15.29 -21.38
N GLY A 182 -4.35 -15.33 -21.31
CA GLY A 182 -3.49 -14.51 -22.13
C GLY A 182 -3.62 -13.02 -21.87
N LEU A 183 -3.97 -12.58 -20.65
CA LEU A 183 -3.99 -11.16 -20.27
C LEU A 183 -2.76 -10.78 -19.44
N PHE A 184 -2.50 -9.48 -19.35
CA PHE A 184 -1.43 -8.92 -18.54
C PHE A 184 -1.92 -8.51 -17.16
N TYR A 185 -1.15 -8.88 -16.14
CA TYR A 185 -1.44 -8.64 -14.74
C TYR A 185 -0.25 -7.97 -14.04
N ILE A 186 -0.54 -7.21 -12.98
CA ILE A 186 0.45 -6.72 -12.02
C ILE A 186 0.03 -7.22 -10.64
N CYS A 187 0.97 -7.81 -9.91
CA CYS A 187 0.77 -8.26 -8.55
C CYS A 187 1.86 -7.70 -7.62
N VAL A 188 1.44 -7.20 -6.45
CA VAL A 188 2.33 -6.61 -5.45
C VAL A 188 2.11 -7.32 -4.13
N SER A 189 3.17 -7.85 -3.53
CA SER A 189 3.08 -8.54 -2.23
C SER A 189 3.26 -7.61 -1.06
N HIS A 190 4.13 -6.60 -1.18
CA HIS A 190 4.40 -5.68 -0.08
C HIS A 190 4.75 -4.27 -0.55
N VAL A 191 4.26 -3.26 0.17
CA VAL A 191 4.64 -1.86 0.03
C VAL A 191 5.04 -1.31 1.39
N GLN A 192 6.13 -0.54 1.42
CA GLN A 192 6.59 0.21 2.59
C GLN A 192 6.97 1.62 2.16
N VAL A 193 6.62 2.63 2.95
CA VAL A 193 7.01 4.03 2.69
C VAL A 193 7.90 4.48 3.81
N VAL A 194 9.17 4.75 3.52
CA VAL A 194 10.10 5.19 4.56
C VAL A 194 10.13 6.70 4.59
N GLY A 195 9.77 7.24 5.74
CA GLY A 195 9.76 8.67 5.99
C GLY A 195 9.71 9.02 7.46
N ARG A 196 9.55 10.30 7.73
CA ARG A 196 9.47 10.89 9.07
C ARG A 196 8.11 11.56 9.24
N PRO A 197 7.18 11.01 10.02
CA PRO A 197 5.97 11.73 10.37
C PRO A 197 6.33 12.93 11.25
N LEU A 198 5.67 14.06 11.01
CA LEU A 198 5.86 15.30 11.77
C LEU A 198 4.74 15.53 12.81
N SER A 199 3.71 14.67 12.82
CA SER A 199 2.73 14.57 13.90
C SER A 199 3.36 13.88 15.13
N PRO A 200 3.01 14.28 16.37
CA PRO A 200 1.99 15.26 16.75
C PRO A 200 2.54 16.70 16.91
N ALA A 201 3.76 16.98 16.46
CA ALA A 201 4.35 18.31 16.62
C ALA A 201 3.70 19.35 15.70
N PHE A 202 3.26 18.91 14.51
CA PHE A 202 2.64 19.76 13.50
C PHE A 202 1.29 19.22 13.05
N GLY A 203 0.35 20.13 12.80
CA GLY A 203 -0.89 19.90 12.05
C GLY A 203 -0.92 20.72 10.77
N ILE A 204 -1.82 20.35 9.85
CA ILE A 204 -2.07 21.10 8.62
C ILE A 204 -3.56 21.38 8.52
N GLN A 205 -3.89 22.62 8.17
CA GLN A 205 -5.22 22.95 7.64
C GLN A 205 -5.10 23.28 6.15
N ILE A 206 -5.91 22.60 5.36
CA ILE A 206 -6.01 22.81 3.91
C ILE A 206 -7.12 23.83 3.70
N LEU A 207 -6.78 24.99 3.14
CA LEU A 207 -7.76 26.03 2.84
C LEU A 207 -8.34 25.79 1.43
N GLU A 208 -9.67 25.77 1.34
CA GLU A 208 -10.43 25.73 0.09
C GLU A 208 -9.96 26.81 -0.90
N PRO A 209 -10.07 26.57 -2.22
CA PRO A 209 -9.12 27.10 -3.20
C PRO A 209 -9.00 28.64 -3.20
N PRO A 210 -7.76 29.17 -3.31
CA PRO A 210 -6.53 28.53 -3.81
C PRO A 210 -5.67 27.83 -2.75
N GLU A 211 -5.03 26.71 -3.13
CA GLU A 211 -4.19 25.76 -2.36
C GLU A 211 -3.19 26.43 -1.39
N LYS A 212 -3.72 26.94 -0.28
CA LYS A 212 -2.94 27.47 0.83
C LYS A 212 -3.04 26.50 1.98
N PHE A 213 -1.88 26.20 2.56
CA PHE A 213 -1.78 25.36 3.74
C PHE A 213 -1.42 26.23 4.93
N VAL A 214 -2.10 26.01 6.05
CA VAL A 214 -1.71 26.59 7.34
C VAL A 214 -0.97 25.50 8.11
N LEU A 215 0.30 25.77 8.43
CA LEU A 215 1.08 24.92 9.31
C LEU A 215 0.80 25.33 10.76
N GLU A 216 0.30 24.39 11.55
CA GLU A 216 0.02 24.60 12.96
C GLU A 216 1.07 23.89 13.81
N VAL A 217 1.78 24.66 14.64
CA VAL A 217 2.68 24.07 15.64
C VAL A 217 1.85 23.69 16.86
N GLN A 218 1.60 22.40 17.04
CA GLN A 218 0.83 21.87 18.16
C GLN A 218 1.71 21.70 19.41
N SER A 219 2.97 21.32 19.22
CA SER A 219 3.94 21.18 20.31
C SER A 219 5.37 21.41 19.82
N TYR A 220 6.27 21.81 20.73
CA TYR A 220 7.71 21.93 20.47
C TYR A 220 8.51 20.70 20.92
N SER A 221 7.85 19.55 21.10
CA SER A 221 8.48 18.26 21.35
C SER A 221 8.82 17.58 20.03
N LEU A 222 9.97 16.92 19.98
CA LEU A 222 10.34 16.12 18.81
C LEU A 222 9.27 15.04 18.55
N PRO A 223 8.81 14.88 17.29
CA PRO A 223 7.93 13.78 16.97
C PRO A 223 8.64 12.46 17.22
N THR A 224 7.92 11.50 17.76
CA THR A 224 8.33 10.09 17.83
C THR A 224 7.39 9.31 16.94
N LEU A 225 7.92 8.34 16.19
CA LEU A 225 7.08 7.34 15.55
C LEU A 225 6.15 6.72 16.61
N PRO A 226 4.85 6.56 16.34
CA PRO A 226 4.01 5.75 17.20
C PRO A 226 4.70 4.40 17.38
N GLU A 227 4.81 3.91 18.61
CA GLU A 227 5.18 2.50 18.81
C GLU A 227 4.23 1.68 17.95
N GLN A 228 4.77 0.77 17.13
CA GLN A 228 3.94 -0.17 16.39
C GLN A 228 3.04 -0.86 17.41
N MET A 229 1.77 -0.46 17.48
CA MET A 229 0.74 -1.26 18.11
C MET A 229 0.58 -2.48 17.25
N SER A 230 1.45 -3.46 17.51
CA SER A 230 1.18 -4.83 17.17
C SER A 230 -0.23 -5.16 17.68
N SER A 231 -1.10 -5.54 16.75
CA SER A 231 -2.32 -6.31 17.01
C SER A 231 -3.67 -5.61 17.25
N ILE A 232 -3.97 -4.41 16.72
CA ILE A 232 -5.37 -3.95 16.61
C ILE A 232 -5.97 -4.11 15.21
N THR A 233 -5.19 -3.94 14.14
CA THR A 233 -5.68 -4.17 12.76
C THR A 233 -5.99 -5.64 12.49
N SER A 234 -5.28 -6.57 13.14
CA SER A 234 -5.61 -8.00 13.09
C SER A 234 -6.94 -8.36 13.77
N LEU A 235 -7.48 -7.49 14.63
CA LEU A 235 -8.77 -7.72 15.30
C LEU A 235 -9.94 -7.08 14.54
N GLN A 236 -9.72 -5.98 13.82
CA GLN A 236 -10.76 -5.37 12.99
C GLN A 236 -11.12 -6.23 11.77
N MET A 237 -10.17 -6.99 11.18
CA MET A 237 -10.51 -8.00 10.16
C MET A 237 -11.29 -9.20 10.72
N ARG A 238 -11.03 -9.62 11.96
CA ARG A 238 -11.71 -10.78 12.57
C ARG A 238 -13.21 -10.59 12.83
N VAL A 239 -13.70 -9.34 12.92
CA VAL A 239 -15.13 -9.10 13.15
C VAL A 239 -15.96 -9.44 11.90
N ARG A 240 -15.43 -9.21 10.69
CA ARG A 240 -16.10 -9.60 9.44
C ARG A 240 -16.05 -11.12 9.22
N ASP A 241 -14.96 -11.77 9.63
CA ASP A 241 -14.82 -13.23 9.54
C ASP A 241 -15.72 -13.96 10.57
N LEU A 242 -16.06 -13.31 11.68
CA LEU A 242 -16.99 -13.86 12.68
C LEU A 242 -18.42 -13.98 12.15
N GLU A 243 -18.87 -13.09 11.26
CA GLU A 243 -20.18 -13.20 10.61
C GLU A 243 -20.23 -14.40 9.65
N GLN A 244 -19.14 -14.66 8.92
CA GLN A 244 -19.02 -15.85 8.06
C GLN A 244 -18.99 -17.15 8.87
N ILE A 245 -18.31 -17.15 10.03
CA ILE A 245 -18.29 -18.30 10.96
C ILE A 245 -19.66 -18.51 11.61
N LEU A 246 -20.39 -17.45 11.97
CA LEU A 246 -21.76 -17.54 12.50
C LEU A 246 -22.74 -18.09 11.46
N ASN A 247 -22.58 -17.70 10.20
CA ASN A 247 -23.38 -18.24 9.08
C ASN A 247 -23.07 -19.73 8.82
N LEU A 248 -21.82 -20.17 8.99
CA LEU A 248 -21.43 -21.58 8.89
C LEU A 248 -21.94 -22.43 10.07
N LEU A 249 -22.05 -21.86 11.27
CA LEU A 249 -22.57 -22.55 12.45
C LEU A 249 -24.12 -22.61 12.49
N GLN A 250 -24.81 -21.77 11.70
CA GLN A 250 -26.27 -21.73 11.62
C GLN A 250 -26.85 -22.46 10.41
N GLY A 251 -26.04 -22.92 9.47
CA GLY A 251 -26.47 -23.60 8.25
C GLY A 251 -26.00 -25.04 8.18
N ASN A 252 -26.65 -25.95 8.90
CA ASN A 252 -26.50 -27.38 8.65
C ASN A 252 -27.89 -27.99 8.40
N GLU A 253 -28.28 -28.06 7.13
CA GLU A 253 -29.20 -29.07 6.57
C GLU A 253 -29.23 -28.90 5.04
N GLY A 254 -28.53 -29.78 4.32
CA GLY A 254 -28.61 -29.88 2.86
C GLY A 254 -27.34 -30.42 2.21
N GLU A 255 -27.43 -31.66 1.71
CA GLU A 255 -26.43 -32.49 1.02
C GLU A 255 -25.35 -31.75 0.20
N VAL A 256 -24.09 -32.10 0.43
CA VAL A 256 -22.97 -31.74 -0.44
C VAL A 256 -22.48 -32.97 -1.19
N GLU A 257 -22.70 -32.98 -2.50
CA GLU A 257 -22.06 -33.90 -3.43
C GLU A 257 -20.69 -33.33 -3.82
N TYR A 258 -19.62 -33.86 -3.22
CA TYR A 258 -18.24 -33.57 -3.61
C TYR A 258 -17.77 -34.64 -4.59
N GLY A 259 -17.79 -34.33 -5.89
CA GLY A 259 -16.96 -35.03 -6.87
C GLY A 259 -15.64 -34.28 -7.03
N TYR A 260 -14.52 -34.93 -6.75
CA TYR A 260 -13.25 -34.95 -7.50
C TYR A 260 -12.25 -35.76 -6.66
N GLU A 261 -12.20 -37.05 -6.99
CA GLU A 261 -11.34 -38.08 -6.45
C GLU A 261 -9.92 -37.92 -7.02
N TRP A 262 -8.91 -37.84 -6.16
CA TRP A 262 -7.50 -37.96 -6.57
C TRP A 262 -7.05 -39.37 -6.23
N GLU A 263 -6.97 -40.24 -7.23
CA GLU A 263 -6.23 -41.49 -7.13
C GLU A 263 -4.73 -41.15 -7.17
N VAL A 264 -4.04 -41.41 -6.07
CA VAL A 264 -2.57 -41.47 -6.00
C VAL A 264 -2.24 -42.95 -6.16
N GLU A 265 -1.73 -43.34 -7.33
CA GLU A 265 -1.10 -44.64 -7.50
C GLU A 265 0.27 -44.60 -6.81
N ASP A 266 0.36 -45.31 -5.69
CA ASP A 266 1.61 -45.72 -5.06
C ASP A 266 2.28 -46.76 -5.97
N GLU A 267 3.47 -46.45 -6.52
CA GLU A 267 4.36 -47.48 -7.06
C GLU A 267 5.43 -47.81 -6.01
N ASP A 268 5.31 -49.05 -5.55
CA ASP A 268 6.06 -49.70 -4.49
C ASP A 268 7.58 -49.81 -4.75
N GLU A 269 8.28 -49.87 -3.62
CA GLU A 269 9.69 -50.17 -3.42
C GLU A 269 10.10 -51.48 -4.13
N GLU A 270 11.12 -51.43 -5.01
CA GLU A 270 11.86 -52.65 -5.39
C GLU A 270 12.97 -52.96 -4.38
N GLU A 271 12.82 -54.15 -3.82
CA GLU A 271 13.59 -54.87 -2.82
C GLU A 271 15.03 -55.16 -3.27
N PHE A 272 15.98 -54.97 -2.36
CA PHE A 272 17.34 -55.51 -2.48
C PHE A 272 17.32 -57.02 -2.23
N ASP A 273 17.92 -57.82 -3.12
CA ASP A 273 18.52 -59.10 -2.73
C ASP A 273 19.68 -59.56 -3.64
N ILE A 274 20.83 -59.79 -2.97
CA ILE A 274 22.08 -60.51 -3.33
C ILE A 274 23.02 -59.92 -4.40
#